data_AF-A0A7W9KIH3-F1
#
_entry.id   AF-A0A7W9KIH3-F1
#
_cell.length_a   1.000
_cell.length_b   1.000
_cell.length_c   1.000
_cell.angle_alpha   90.00
_cell.angle_beta   90.00
_cell.angle_gamma   90.00
#
_symmetry.space_group_name_H-M   'P 1'
#
loop_
_entity.id
_entity.type
_entity.pdbx_description
1 polymer ?
#
loop_
_entity_poly.entity_id
_entity_poly.type
_entity_poly.pdbx_seq_one_letter_code
_entity_poly.pdbx_strand_id
1 'polypeptide(L)'
;MAKERRRRAYLPAGIVILAVLGGGQYYLSNIFAPADTGSGGNGGTGGVPGADVPLHGPANPAYAVSSVYAAVGNDDPGKVCQSVLGGIGGVHFAGSFSTTSCEDAVHKEHKKVTDSETYASITVPLGAIHEEGTSSATVYSCAMPISGGDPLGTFVLTRTDNGWIIVDNKPDPGPCPPADSH
;
A
#
# COMPACT_ATOMS: atom_id res chain seq x y z
N MET A 1 43.78 -51.83 3.78
CA MET A 1 43.59 -51.34 2.39
C MET A 1 42.44 -50.35 2.39
N ALA A 2 42.71 -49.10 1.99
CA ALA A 2 41.78 -47.98 2.02
C ALA A 2 40.84 -47.97 0.80
N LYS A 3 39.58 -47.53 0.99
CA LYS A 3 38.73 -47.07 -0.12
C LYS A 3 37.91 -45.87 0.32
N GLU A 4 38.51 -44.71 0.09
CA GLU A 4 37.86 -43.42 0.19
C GLU A 4 36.80 -43.26 -0.91
N ARG A 5 35.57 -42.92 -0.55
CA ARG A 5 34.60 -42.34 -1.49
C ARG A 5 33.94 -41.13 -0.85
N ARG A 6 34.51 -39.98 -1.22
CA ARG A 6 33.91 -38.64 -1.16
C ARG A 6 32.41 -38.71 -1.51
N ARG A 7 31.53 -38.41 -0.56
CA ARG A 7 30.15 -38.03 -0.86
C ARG A 7 29.98 -36.56 -0.50
N ARG A 8 29.76 -35.81 -1.58
CA ARG A 8 29.74 -34.35 -1.69
C ARG A 8 28.63 -33.74 -0.84
N ALA A 9 28.96 -32.61 -0.23
CA ALA A 9 28.10 -31.72 0.53
C ALA A 9 26.95 -31.16 -0.33
N TYR A 10 25.78 -31.81 -0.31
CA TYR A 10 24.55 -31.32 -0.95
C TYR A 10 23.34 -31.37 -0.02
N LEU A 11 23.55 -31.57 1.29
CA LEU A 11 22.47 -31.72 2.25
C LEU A 11 21.89 -30.41 2.87
N PRO A 12 22.55 -29.23 2.86
CA PRO A 12 21.89 -28.03 3.38
C PRO A 12 21.03 -27.27 2.35
N ALA A 13 21.25 -27.47 1.04
CA ALA A 13 20.58 -26.65 0.00
C ALA A 13 19.10 -27.02 -0.24
N GLY A 14 18.72 -28.29 -0.06
CA GLY A 14 17.34 -28.74 -0.33
C GLY A 14 16.32 -28.26 0.71
N ILE A 15 16.72 -28.08 1.96
CA ILE A 15 15.84 -27.65 3.06
C ILE A 15 15.51 -26.16 2.95
N VAL A 16 16.47 -25.34 2.52
CA VAL A 16 16.27 -23.89 2.34
C VAL A 16 15.26 -23.61 1.21
N ILE A 17 15.31 -24.36 0.11
CA ILE A 17 14.40 -24.15 -1.03
C ILE A 17 12.96 -24.56 -0.69
N LEU A 18 12.76 -25.62 0.10
CA LEU A 18 11.42 -26.03 0.55
C LEU A 18 10.83 -25.06 1.60
N ALA A 19 11.66 -24.45 2.45
CA ALA A 19 11.20 -23.44 3.41
C ALA A 19 10.74 -22.14 2.73
N VAL A 20 11.42 -21.72 1.65
CA VAL A 20 11.05 -20.51 0.89
C VAL A 20 9.75 -20.73 0.09
N LEU A 21 9.52 -21.92 -0.46
CA LEU A 21 8.32 -22.21 -1.25
C LEU A 21 7.08 -22.52 -0.38
N GLY A 22 7.26 -23.07 0.82
CA GLY A 22 6.15 -23.32 1.77
C GLY A 22 5.70 -22.08 2.55
N GLY A 23 6.62 -21.16 2.86
CA GLY A 23 6.30 -19.96 3.64
C GLY A 23 5.47 -18.92 2.89
N GLY A 24 5.63 -18.82 1.56
CA GLY A 24 4.94 -17.82 0.74
C GLY A 24 3.43 -18.01 0.66
N GLN A 25 2.93 -19.25 0.64
CA GLN A 25 1.49 -19.52 0.59
C GLN A 25 0.82 -19.45 1.97
N TYR A 26 1.54 -19.76 3.05
CA TYR A 26 0.96 -19.74 4.40
C TYR A 26 0.83 -18.30 4.97
N TYR A 27 1.68 -17.37 4.52
CA TYR A 27 1.63 -15.97 4.98
C TYR A 27 0.45 -15.18 4.39
N LEU A 28 0.04 -15.50 3.16
CA LEU A 28 -1.13 -14.88 2.54
C LEU A 28 -2.42 -15.29 3.27
N SER A 29 -2.56 -16.55 3.66
CA SER A 29 -3.80 -17.04 4.29
C SER A 29 -4.05 -16.48 5.70
N ASN A 30 -2.99 -16.14 6.44
CA ASN A 30 -3.11 -15.73 7.84
C ASN A 30 -3.19 -14.20 8.05
N ILE A 31 -2.87 -13.40 7.04
CA ILE A 31 -3.12 -11.94 7.03
C ILE A 31 -4.50 -11.62 6.44
N PHE A 32 -5.03 -12.46 5.55
CA PHE A 32 -6.40 -12.34 5.03
C PHE A 32 -7.43 -13.22 5.77
N ALA A 33 -7.11 -13.69 6.97
CA ALA A 33 -8.09 -14.31 7.84
C ALA A 33 -9.04 -13.21 8.37
N PRO A 34 -10.37 -13.33 8.18
CA PRO A 34 -11.31 -12.34 8.69
C PRO A 34 -11.19 -12.29 10.22
N ALA A 35 -10.99 -11.09 10.77
CA ALA A 35 -11.23 -10.88 12.18
C ALA A 35 -12.74 -11.06 12.43
N ASP A 36 -13.12 -12.21 12.97
CA ASP A 36 -14.42 -12.39 13.60
C ASP A 36 -14.49 -11.47 14.83
N THR A 37 -15.16 -10.33 14.70
CA THR A 37 -15.66 -9.58 15.86
C THR A 37 -17.13 -9.26 15.66
N GLY A 38 -17.97 -10.04 16.34
CA GLY A 38 -19.39 -9.80 16.43
C GLY A 38 -19.75 -8.55 17.25
N SER A 39 -20.99 -8.11 17.02
CA SER A 39 -21.84 -7.30 17.90
C SER A 39 -21.48 -5.83 18.18
N GLY A 40 -22.25 -4.95 17.50
CA GLY A 40 -23.17 -4.02 18.18
C GLY A 40 -22.62 -2.64 18.56
N GLY A 41 -23.26 -1.58 18.03
CA GLY A 41 -23.11 -0.24 18.57
C GLY A 41 -23.58 0.88 17.63
N ASN A 42 -24.83 1.29 17.79
CA ASN A 42 -25.44 2.46 17.12
C ASN A 42 -25.09 3.74 17.92
N GLY A 43 -24.64 4.82 17.27
CA GLY A 43 -24.51 6.14 17.92
C GLY A 43 -23.63 7.12 17.15
N GLY A 44 -24.25 8.13 16.50
CA GLY A 44 -23.53 9.16 15.76
C GLY A 44 -22.98 10.31 16.63
N THR A 45 -22.06 11.10 16.07
CA THR A 45 -22.08 12.58 15.95
C THR A 45 -20.67 13.11 15.62
N GLY A 46 -20.57 13.93 14.57
CA GLY A 46 -19.54 14.98 14.41
C GLY A 46 -18.08 14.54 14.39
N GLY A 47 -17.64 13.85 13.34
CA GLY A 47 -16.23 13.50 13.10
C GLY A 47 -15.68 14.20 11.86
N VAL A 48 -14.49 14.78 11.99
CA VAL A 48 -13.59 15.32 10.96
C VAL A 48 -13.67 14.53 9.64
N PRO A 49 -13.65 15.16 8.44
CA PRO A 49 -13.61 14.40 7.19
C PRO A 49 -12.37 13.49 7.17
N GLY A 50 -12.55 12.19 7.39
CA GLY A 50 -11.45 11.20 7.43
C GLY A 50 -11.45 10.22 8.60
N ALA A 51 -12.33 10.38 9.60
CA ALA A 51 -12.36 9.51 10.79
C ALA A 51 -13.26 8.26 10.66
N ASP A 52 -14.34 8.30 9.87
CA ASP A 52 -15.37 7.23 9.82
C ASP A 52 -15.54 6.57 8.44
N VAL A 53 -14.67 6.86 7.48
CA VAL A 53 -14.75 6.23 6.17
C VAL A 53 -13.99 4.91 6.24
N PRO A 54 -14.60 3.75 5.91
CA PRO A 54 -13.88 2.49 5.87
C PRO A 54 -12.68 2.65 4.94
N LEU A 55 -11.48 2.30 5.44
CA LEU A 55 -10.18 2.32 4.73
C LEU A 55 -10.17 1.50 3.41
N HIS A 56 -11.26 0.77 3.21
CA HIS A 56 -11.72 0.02 2.06
C HIS A 56 -12.95 0.72 1.46
N GLY A 57 -12.73 1.70 0.57
CA GLY A 57 -13.81 2.42 -0.08
C GLY A 57 -14.49 1.57 -1.17
N PRO A 58 -15.83 1.45 -1.19
CA PRO A 58 -16.53 0.77 -2.26
C PRO A 58 -16.35 1.53 -3.59
N ALA A 59 -15.92 0.80 -4.63
CA ALA A 59 -15.79 1.15 -6.04
C ALA A 59 -14.60 2.01 -6.52
N ASN A 60 -14.04 2.98 -5.78
CA ASN A 60 -13.10 3.95 -6.37
C ASN A 60 -11.64 3.82 -5.87
N PRO A 61 -10.63 3.64 -6.77
CA PRO A 61 -9.20 3.63 -6.39
C PRO A 61 -8.70 4.94 -5.75
N ALA A 62 -9.35 6.07 -6.03
CA ALA A 62 -9.04 7.37 -5.41
C ALA A 62 -9.00 7.31 -3.88
N TYR A 63 -9.89 6.52 -3.29
CA TYR A 63 -10.04 6.48 -1.86
C TYR A 63 -8.80 5.87 -1.18
N ALA A 64 -8.27 4.79 -1.73
CA ALA A 64 -7.05 4.16 -1.22
C ALA A 64 -5.83 5.10 -1.34
N VAL A 65 -5.75 5.91 -2.40
CA VAL A 65 -4.66 6.89 -2.53
C VAL A 65 -4.83 8.02 -1.53
N SER A 66 -6.04 8.57 -1.38
CA SER A 66 -6.32 9.64 -0.41
C SER A 66 -6.05 9.22 1.03
N SER A 67 -6.25 7.95 1.38
CA SER A 67 -5.95 7.44 2.72
C SER A 67 -4.45 7.31 3.00
N VAL A 68 -3.61 7.04 1.98
CA VAL A 68 -2.15 7.13 2.12
C VAL A 68 -1.72 8.57 2.41
N TYR A 69 -2.23 9.54 1.65
CA TYR A 69 -1.94 10.96 1.89
C TYR A 69 -2.40 11.41 3.27
N ALA A 70 -3.60 11.00 3.69
CA ALA A 70 -4.12 11.27 5.03
C ALA A 70 -3.23 10.68 6.12
N ALA A 71 -2.75 9.44 5.95
CA ALA A 71 -1.88 8.81 6.93
C ALA A 71 -0.49 9.46 7.00
N VAL A 72 0.10 9.80 5.85
CA VAL A 72 1.38 10.54 5.80
C VAL A 72 1.22 11.95 6.38
N GLY A 73 0.13 12.64 6.07
CA GLY A 73 -0.16 13.98 6.63
C GLY A 73 -0.31 13.97 8.15
N ASN A 74 -0.87 12.90 8.72
CA ASN A 74 -1.14 12.76 10.16
C ASN A 74 -0.08 11.95 10.94
N ASP A 75 0.99 11.51 10.28
CA ASP A 75 2.00 10.61 10.86
C ASP A 75 1.42 9.32 11.47
N ASP A 76 0.45 8.71 10.77
CA ASP A 76 -0.27 7.50 11.22
C ASP A 76 0.11 6.27 10.38
N PRO A 77 1.29 5.69 10.60
CA PRO A 77 1.75 4.55 9.81
C PRO A 77 0.93 3.28 10.08
N GLY A 78 0.39 3.12 11.29
CA GLY A 78 -0.39 1.93 11.67
C GLY A 78 -1.63 1.78 10.80
N LYS A 79 -2.33 2.89 10.54
CA LYS A 79 -3.53 2.90 9.69
C LYS A 79 -3.20 2.48 8.25
N VAL A 80 -2.19 3.09 7.62
CA VAL A 80 -1.92 2.87 6.19
C VAL A 80 -1.20 1.55 5.90
N CYS A 81 -0.20 1.19 6.71
CA CYS A 81 0.65 0.03 6.46
C CYS A 81 -0.09 -1.30 6.71
N GLN A 82 -1.14 -1.30 7.53
CA GLN A 82 -1.90 -2.51 7.86
C GLN A 82 -3.18 -2.66 7.02
N SER A 83 -3.80 -1.57 6.58
CA SER A 83 -5.14 -1.62 5.96
C SER A 83 -5.18 -1.23 4.48
N VAL A 84 -4.30 -0.35 4.02
CA VAL A 84 -4.37 0.23 2.66
C VAL A 84 -3.28 -0.34 1.76
N LEU A 85 -2.06 -0.35 2.29
CA LEU A 85 -0.92 -0.99 1.65
C LEU A 85 -1.02 -2.48 1.95
N GLY A 86 -1.30 -3.29 0.92
CA GLY A 86 -1.20 -4.74 1.07
C GLY A 86 0.22 -5.12 1.52
N GLY A 87 0.42 -6.34 2.06
CA GLY A 87 1.74 -6.72 2.61
C GLY A 87 2.92 -6.49 1.65
N ILE A 88 2.73 -6.74 0.34
CA ILE A 88 3.72 -6.44 -0.70
C ILE A 88 3.79 -4.93 -0.99
N GLY A 89 2.64 -4.25 -1.03
CA GLY A 89 2.56 -2.81 -1.26
C GLY A 89 3.32 -1.99 -0.21
N GLY A 90 3.29 -2.40 1.06
CA GLY A 90 4.07 -1.75 2.12
C GLY A 90 5.58 -1.89 1.92
N VAL A 91 6.04 -3.05 1.46
CA VAL A 91 7.47 -3.28 1.11
C VAL A 91 7.89 -2.39 -0.06
N HIS A 92 7.05 -2.29 -1.09
CA HIS A 92 7.34 -1.48 -2.27
C HIS A 92 7.30 0.02 -1.96
N PHE A 93 6.37 0.46 -1.14
CA PHE A 93 6.30 1.82 -0.61
C PHE A 93 7.58 2.18 0.15
N ALA A 94 8.03 1.32 1.07
CA ALA A 94 9.32 1.49 1.76
C ALA A 94 10.50 1.58 0.77
N GLY A 95 10.52 0.70 -0.23
CA GLY A 95 11.52 0.68 -1.28
C GLY A 95 11.60 1.99 -2.07
N SER A 96 10.45 2.55 -2.44
CA SER A 96 10.35 3.82 -3.19
C SER A 96 10.92 5.02 -2.44
N PHE A 97 10.82 5.01 -1.11
CA PHE A 97 11.41 6.04 -0.27
C PHE A 97 12.76 5.66 0.32
N SER A 98 13.36 4.54 -0.12
CA SER A 98 14.64 4.03 0.40
C SER A 98 14.67 3.92 1.93
N THR A 99 13.60 3.37 2.49
CA THR A 99 13.46 3.10 3.93
C THR A 99 13.38 1.59 4.20
N THR A 100 13.52 1.21 5.47
CA THR A 100 13.54 -0.21 5.88
C THR A 100 12.14 -0.78 6.02
N SER A 101 11.17 0.05 6.43
CA SER A 101 9.78 -0.34 6.60
C SER A 101 8.81 0.69 6.05
N CYS A 102 7.55 0.27 5.97
CA CYS A 102 6.45 1.15 5.57
C CYS A 102 6.27 2.28 6.59
N GLU A 103 6.38 1.98 7.88
CA GLU A 103 6.33 2.96 8.96
C GLU A 103 7.45 4.01 8.82
N ASP A 104 8.68 3.55 8.55
CA ASP A 104 9.82 4.45 8.32
C ASP A 104 9.59 5.37 7.11
N ALA A 105 8.95 4.88 6.05
CA ALA A 105 8.59 5.69 4.88
C ALA A 105 7.56 6.76 5.25
N VAL A 106 6.50 6.40 5.97
CA VAL A 106 5.48 7.34 6.43
C VAL A 106 6.12 8.43 7.29
N HIS A 107 6.92 8.07 8.30
CA HIS A 107 7.60 9.04 9.15
C HIS A 107 8.59 9.92 8.38
N LYS A 108 9.26 9.36 7.37
CA LYS A 108 10.21 10.11 6.53
C LYS A 108 9.50 11.14 5.67
N GLU A 109 8.39 10.76 5.04
CA GLU A 109 7.64 11.65 4.16
C GLU A 109 6.83 12.67 4.96
N HIS A 110 6.30 12.29 6.13
CA HIS A 110 5.64 13.23 7.05
C HIS A 110 6.55 14.41 7.42
N LYS A 111 7.85 14.20 7.60
CA LYS A 111 8.81 15.28 7.90
C LYS A 111 8.94 16.33 6.80
N LYS A 112 8.48 16.03 5.58
CA LYS A 112 8.46 16.97 4.45
C LYS A 112 7.12 17.68 4.30
N VAL A 113 6.11 17.27 5.08
CA VAL A 113 4.79 17.90 5.09
C VAL A 113 4.90 19.23 5.83
N THR A 114 4.58 20.31 5.13
CA THR A 114 4.55 21.68 5.66
C THR A 114 3.17 22.09 6.15
N ASP A 115 2.12 21.45 5.64
CA ASP A 115 0.73 21.67 6.04
C ASP A 115 -0.01 20.33 6.04
N SER A 116 -0.18 19.76 7.23
CA SER A 116 -0.78 18.44 7.40
C SER A 116 -2.26 18.40 7.05
N GLU A 117 -3.00 19.47 7.29
CA GLU A 117 -4.44 19.53 7.03
C GLU A 117 -4.71 19.52 5.52
N THR A 118 -4.00 20.38 4.79
CA THR A 118 -4.11 20.44 3.33
C THR A 118 -3.57 19.15 2.68
N TYR A 119 -2.46 18.62 3.17
CA TYR A 119 -1.87 17.40 2.62
C TYR A 119 -2.71 16.15 2.89
N ALA A 120 -3.37 16.06 4.05
CA ALA A 120 -4.24 14.95 4.39
C ALA A 120 -5.61 14.98 3.69
N SER A 121 -6.02 16.14 3.16
CA SER A 121 -7.34 16.37 2.56
C SER A 121 -7.32 16.48 1.02
N ILE A 122 -6.29 15.90 0.38
CA ILE A 122 -6.19 15.92 -1.09
C ILE A 122 -7.41 15.32 -1.78
N THR A 123 -7.73 15.85 -2.94
CA THR A 123 -8.73 15.28 -3.85
C THR A 123 -8.01 14.64 -5.03
N VAL A 124 -8.30 13.36 -5.29
CA VAL A 124 -7.80 12.65 -6.48
C VAL A 124 -8.73 12.96 -7.66
N PRO A 125 -8.30 13.74 -8.66
CA PRO A 125 -9.13 13.99 -9.84
C PRO A 125 -9.26 12.70 -10.67
N LEU A 126 -10.38 12.55 -11.39
CA LEU A 126 -10.59 11.38 -12.27
C LEU A 126 -9.47 11.22 -13.31
N GLY A 127 -8.93 12.33 -13.81
CA GLY A 127 -7.81 12.32 -14.74
C GLY A 127 -6.47 11.84 -14.16
N ALA A 128 -6.35 11.66 -12.85
CA ALA A 128 -5.17 11.03 -12.26
C ALA A 128 -5.31 9.50 -12.19
N ILE A 129 -6.50 8.96 -12.48
CA ILE A 129 -6.84 7.54 -12.33
C ILE A 129 -6.90 6.90 -13.72
N HIS A 130 -6.13 5.84 -13.90
CA HIS A 130 -6.03 5.06 -15.12
C HIS A 130 -6.46 3.63 -14.82
N GLU A 131 -7.70 3.27 -15.17
CA GLU A 131 -8.23 1.95 -14.90
C GLU A 131 -7.82 0.96 -16.01
N GLU A 132 -7.19 -0.14 -15.62
CA GLU A 132 -6.83 -1.24 -16.50
C GLU A 132 -7.85 -2.37 -16.34
N GLY A 133 -8.98 -2.23 -17.03
CA GLY A 133 -10.12 -3.13 -16.90
C GLY A 133 -10.88 -2.91 -15.58
N THR A 134 -11.39 -3.97 -14.96
CA THR A 134 -12.26 -3.84 -13.76
C THR A 134 -11.55 -4.13 -12.43
N SER A 135 -10.28 -4.52 -12.48
CA SER A 135 -9.55 -5.09 -11.33
C SER A 135 -8.19 -4.45 -11.06
N SER A 136 -7.69 -3.59 -11.95
CA SER A 136 -6.41 -2.90 -11.81
C SER A 136 -6.60 -1.41 -12.08
N ALA A 137 -5.89 -0.58 -11.35
CA ALA A 137 -5.85 0.86 -11.60
C ALA A 137 -4.48 1.41 -11.26
N THR A 138 -4.03 2.40 -12.01
CA THR A 138 -2.84 3.19 -11.72
C THR A 138 -3.27 4.61 -11.39
N VAL A 139 -2.72 5.18 -10.32
CA VAL A 139 -2.97 6.57 -9.93
C VAL A 139 -1.66 7.35 -9.89
N TYR A 140 -1.60 8.45 -10.64
CA TYR A 140 -0.39 9.27 -10.77
C TYR A 140 -0.47 10.48 -9.85
N SER A 141 0.45 10.60 -8.89
CA SER A 141 0.49 11.77 -8.00
C SER A 141 0.84 13.06 -8.75
N CYS A 142 1.64 12.97 -9.80
CA CYS A 142 1.98 14.11 -10.65
C CYS A 142 0.75 14.74 -11.36
N ALA A 143 -0.38 14.03 -11.46
CA ALA A 143 -1.63 14.52 -12.04
C ALA A 143 -2.60 15.06 -10.97
N MET A 144 -2.19 15.08 -9.70
CA MET A 144 -3.00 15.53 -8.58
C MET A 144 -2.59 16.94 -8.11
N PRO A 145 -3.55 17.76 -7.63
CA PRO A 145 -3.27 19.08 -7.07
C PRO A 145 -2.74 18.95 -5.62
N ILE A 146 -1.53 18.43 -5.47
CA ILE A 146 -0.92 18.21 -4.14
C ILE A 146 -0.33 19.53 -3.64
N SER A 147 -0.61 19.82 -2.38
CA SER A 147 -0.04 20.96 -1.66
C SER A 147 0.20 20.59 -0.20
N GLY A 148 1.08 21.31 0.48
CA GLY A 148 1.45 21.01 1.86
C GLY A 148 2.51 19.90 2.01
N GLY A 149 3.07 19.37 0.91
CA GLY A 149 4.13 18.36 0.93
C GLY A 149 4.50 17.84 -0.46
N ASP A 150 5.41 16.88 -0.53
CA ASP A 150 5.86 16.26 -1.79
C ASP A 150 4.83 15.25 -2.33
N PRO A 151 4.77 15.04 -3.66
CA PRO A 151 3.99 13.93 -4.23
C PRO A 151 4.60 12.58 -3.84
N LEU A 152 3.73 11.59 -3.58
CA LEU A 152 4.12 10.25 -3.15
C LEU A 152 4.39 9.29 -4.32
N GLY A 153 4.34 9.79 -5.56
CA GLY A 153 4.59 9.02 -6.77
C GLY A 153 3.36 8.29 -7.31
N THR A 154 3.60 7.27 -8.12
CA THR A 154 2.56 6.47 -8.74
C THR A 154 2.15 5.31 -7.84
N PHE A 155 0.85 5.10 -7.69
CA PHE A 155 0.27 3.96 -7.00
C PHE A 155 -0.31 2.97 -8.00
N VAL A 156 0.01 1.70 -7.84
CA VAL A 156 -0.67 0.61 -8.55
C VAL A 156 -1.60 -0.08 -7.57
N LEU A 157 -2.86 -0.20 -7.97
CA LEU A 157 -3.94 -0.70 -7.16
C LEU A 157 -4.56 -1.93 -7.78
N THR A 158 -4.97 -2.85 -6.92
CA THR A 158 -5.75 -4.03 -7.30
C THR A 158 -7.08 -4.02 -6.55
N ARG A 159 -8.15 -4.38 -7.25
CA ARG A 159 -9.47 -4.56 -6.65
C ARG A 159 -9.56 -5.92 -5.96
N THR A 160 -10.02 -5.91 -4.72
CA THR A 160 -10.36 -7.10 -3.93
C THR A 160 -11.86 -7.11 -3.64
N ASP A 161 -12.35 -8.20 -3.05
CA ASP A 161 -13.74 -8.27 -2.56
C ASP A 161 -14.04 -7.19 -1.50
N ASN A 162 -13.00 -6.75 -0.79
CA ASN A 162 -13.04 -5.69 0.21
C ASN A 162 -12.60 -4.33 -0.37
N GLY A 163 -12.69 -4.10 -1.67
CA GLY A 163 -12.33 -2.80 -2.28
C GLY A 163 -10.88 -2.73 -2.78
N TRP A 164 -10.39 -1.51 -3.02
CA TRP A 164 -9.08 -1.28 -3.65
C TRP A 164 -7.95 -1.26 -2.62
N ILE A 165 -6.87 -1.97 -2.91
CA ILE A 165 -5.63 -1.96 -2.13
C ILE A 165 -4.47 -1.53 -3.01
N ILE A 166 -3.46 -0.92 -2.40
CA ILE A 166 -2.22 -0.56 -3.10
C ILE A 166 -1.26 -1.75 -3.03
N VAL A 167 -0.84 -2.21 -4.21
CA VAL A 167 0.07 -3.36 -4.37
C VAL A 167 1.47 -2.96 -4.79
N ASP A 168 1.64 -1.76 -5.33
CA ASP A 168 2.93 -1.20 -5.70
C ASP A 168 2.92 0.33 -5.55
N ASN A 169 4.10 0.89 -5.28
CA ASN A 169 4.34 2.32 -5.28
C ASN A 169 5.70 2.58 -5.93
N LYS A 170 5.76 3.52 -6.86
CA LYS A 170 6.95 3.86 -7.63
C LYS A 170 7.04 5.37 -7.85
N PRO A 171 8.23 5.92 -8.15
CA PRO A 171 8.35 7.31 -8.56
C PRO A 171 7.44 7.63 -9.74
N ASP A 172 6.86 8.83 -9.76
CA ASP A 172 6.08 9.27 -10.91
C ASP A 172 6.94 9.31 -12.19
N PRO A 173 6.37 8.92 -13.35
CA PRO A 173 7.08 9.04 -14.61
C PRO A 173 7.27 10.50 -14.99
N GLY A 174 8.41 10.80 -15.62
CA GLY A 174 8.60 12.07 -16.35
C GLY A 174 8.45 11.83 -17.85
N PRO A 175 7.55 12.54 -18.57
CA PRO A 175 6.49 13.45 -18.12
C PRO A 175 5.27 12.73 -17.51
N CYS A 176 4.43 13.48 -16.78
CA CYS A 176 3.20 12.93 -16.21
C CYS A 176 2.24 12.48 -17.32
N PRO A 177 1.59 11.31 -17.20
CA PRO A 177 0.66 10.85 -18.21
C PRO A 177 -0.54 11.80 -18.33
N PRO A 178 -1.06 12.01 -19.55
CA PRO A 178 -2.27 12.81 -19.72
C PRO A 178 -3.46 12.09 -19.08
N ALA A 179 -4.46 12.85 -18.65
CA ALA A 179 -5.68 12.27 -18.09
C ALA A 179 -6.36 11.29 -19.05
N ASP A 180 -6.72 10.10 -18.55
CA ASP A 180 -7.55 9.17 -19.32
C ASP A 180 -8.96 9.75 -19.49
N SER A 181 -9.37 9.93 -20.74
CA SER A 181 -10.72 10.32 -21.12
C SER A 181 -11.58 9.07 -21.28
N HIS A 182 -12.12 8.55 -20.17
CA HIS A 182 -13.15 7.51 -20.19
C HIS A 182 -14.56 8.09 -20.27
#